data_AF-T1BEP3-F1
#
_entry.id   AF-T1BEP3-F1
#
_cell.length_a   1.000
_cell.length_b   1.000
_cell.length_c   1.000
_cell.angle_alpha   90.00
_cell.angle_beta   90.00
_cell.angle_gamma   90.00
#
_symmetry.space_group_name_H-M   'P 1'
#
loop_
_entity.id
_entity.type
_entity.pdbx_description
1 polymer ?
#
loop_
_entity_poly.entity_id
_entity_poly.type
_entity_poly.pdbx_seq_one_letter_code
_entity_poly.pdbx_strand_id
1 'polypeptide(L)'
;MMRAIRVACYSMSTFAGQPDTLSAGMAAYRSGEYATALADFRAAAGKGVAEAQFGLGLMYDKGHGVPQNYAEALKWYRRAAQQGYAA
;
A
#
# COMPACT_ATOMS: atom_id res chain seq x y z
N MET A 1 -41.51 -27.01 16.02
CA MET A 1 -40.12 -27.47 15.80
C MET A 1 -39.48 -26.60 14.72
N MET A 2 -38.92 -25.44 15.09
CA MET A 2 -38.17 -24.55 14.19
C MET A 2 -36.87 -24.17 14.91
N ARG A 3 -35.74 -24.46 14.26
CA ARG A 3 -34.39 -24.32 14.81
C ARG A 3 -34.01 -22.85 14.98
N ALA A 4 -33.35 -22.60 16.10
CA ALA A 4 -32.94 -21.31 16.60
C ALA A 4 -32.05 -20.51 15.63
N ILE A 5 -32.31 -19.20 15.65
CA ILE A 5 -31.57 -18.10 15.05
C ILE A 5 -30.07 -18.25 15.35
N ARG A 6 -29.26 -18.54 14.33
CA ARG A 6 -27.82 -18.32 14.36
C ARG A 6 -27.61 -16.84 14.11
N VAL A 7 -27.43 -16.09 15.20
CA VAL A 7 -27.06 -14.68 15.23
C VAL A 7 -25.85 -14.47 14.33
N ALA A 8 -26.07 -13.66 13.29
CA ALA A 8 -25.07 -13.20 12.37
C ALA A 8 -24.10 -12.23 13.06
N CYS A 9 -22.89 -12.18 12.50
CA CYS A 9 -21.93 -11.08 12.60
C CYS A 9 -21.21 -10.92 13.95
N TYR A 10 -20.24 -11.81 14.15
CA TYR A 10 -18.85 -11.47 14.49
C TYR A 10 -18.66 -10.17 15.29
N SER A 11 -18.78 -10.30 16.60
CA SER A 11 -18.29 -9.33 17.59
C SER A 11 -16.75 -9.27 17.56
N MET A 12 -16.17 -8.51 16.65
CA MET A 12 -14.76 -8.07 16.71
C MET A 12 -14.65 -6.65 16.14
N SER A 13 -15.40 -5.71 16.68
CA SER A 13 -15.16 -4.28 16.50
C SER A 13 -13.98 -3.80 17.37
N THR A 14 -12.87 -4.54 17.36
CA THR A 14 -11.57 -3.89 17.55
C THR A 14 -11.30 -3.12 16.27
N PHE A 15 -11.83 -1.91 16.23
CA PHE A 15 -11.29 -0.77 15.51
C PHE A 15 -9.91 -0.42 16.12
N ALA A 16 -9.01 -1.40 16.16
CA ALA A 16 -7.59 -1.15 16.17
C ALA A 16 -7.29 -0.77 14.73
N GLY A 17 -6.85 0.47 14.50
CA GLY A 17 -6.77 1.09 13.17
C GLY A 17 -6.37 0.10 12.11
N GLN A 18 -7.11 0.05 10.99
CA GLN A 18 -6.57 -0.58 9.80
C GLN A 18 -5.17 0.03 9.65
N PRO A 19 -4.08 -0.75 9.73
CA PRO A 19 -2.79 -0.20 9.40
C PRO A 19 -2.98 0.23 7.95
N ASP A 20 -3.11 1.54 7.75
CA ASP A 20 -2.93 2.21 6.48
C ASP A 20 -1.71 1.54 5.88
N THR A 21 -1.93 0.58 4.96
CA THR A 21 -0.93 -0.43 4.56
C THR A 21 0.38 0.20 4.06
N LEU A 22 0.27 1.48 3.73
CA LEU A 22 1.35 2.41 3.49
C LEU A 22 2.37 2.57 4.64
N SER A 23 1.95 2.72 5.91
CA SER A 23 2.88 2.91 7.04
C SER A 23 3.70 1.65 7.34
N ALA A 24 3.09 0.46 7.15
CA ALA A 24 3.81 -0.81 7.17
C ALA A 24 4.82 -0.90 6.01
N GLY A 25 4.42 -0.54 4.78
CA GLY A 25 5.31 -0.49 3.63
C GLY A 25 6.49 0.48 3.81
N MET A 26 6.26 1.65 4.39
CA MET A 26 7.32 2.62 4.70
C MET A 26 8.25 2.16 5.83
N ALA A 27 7.74 1.41 6.82
CA ALA A 27 8.56 0.79 7.84
C ALA A 27 9.44 -0.31 7.22
N ALA A 28 8.87 -1.18 6.39
CA ALA A 28 9.59 -2.23 5.68
C ALA A 28 10.68 -1.64 4.75
N TYR A 29 10.37 -0.55 4.05
CA TYR A 29 11.36 0.16 3.20
C TYR A 29 12.57 0.65 4.00
N ARG A 30 12.34 1.21 5.19
CA ARG A 30 13.41 1.68 6.09
C ARG A 30 14.22 0.53 6.69
N SER A 31 13.59 -0.61 6.92
CA SER A 31 14.23 -1.83 7.41
C SER A 31 15.00 -2.61 6.33
N GLY A 32 14.90 -2.21 5.05
CA GLY A 32 15.51 -2.93 3.92
C GLY A 32 14.69 -4.11 3.41
N GLU A 33 13.47 -4.30 3.92
CA GLU A 33 12.52 -5.31 3.44
C GLU A 33 11.78 -4.81 2.20
N TYR A 34 12.51 -4.69 1.10
CA TYR A 34 11.97 -4.14 -0.14
C TYR A 34 10.90 -5.02 -0.78
N ALA A 35 10.97 -6.34 -0.64
CA ALA A 35 9.96 -7.25 -1.19
C ALA A 35 8.59 -7.03 -0.53
N THR A 36 8.57 -6.93 0.79
CA THR A 36 7.36 -6.66 1.59
C THR A 36 6.83 -5.25 1.28
N ALA A 37 7.71 -4.24 1.30
CA ALA A 37 7.35 -2.86 0.99
C ALA A 37 6.74 -2.72 -0.42
N LEU A 38 7.28 -3.42 -1.41
CA LEU A 38 6.76 -3.40 -2.78
C LEU A 38 5.32 -3.91 -2.84
N ALA A 39 5.04 -5.04 -2.18
CA ALA A 39 3.72 -5.64 -2.16
C ALA A 39 2.70 -4.66 -1.54
N ASP A 40 3.06 -4.04 -0.42
CA ASP A 40 2.23 -3.07 0.29
C ASP A 40 1.98 -1.81 -0.54
N PHE A 41 3.04 -1.23 -1.13
CA PHE A 41 2.90 -0.07 -2.01
C PHE A 41 2.07 -0.39 -3.24
N ARG A 42 2.19 -1.59 -3.82
CA ARG A 42 1.40 -1.99 -5.00
C ARG A 42 -0.08 -2.12 -4.65
N ALA A 43 -0.38 -2.73 -3.49
CA ALA A 43 -1.75 -2.85 -3.00
C ALA A 43 -2.37 -1.47 -2.70
N ALA A 44 -1.63 -0.58 -2.04
CA ALA A 44 -2.09 0.77 -1.72
C ALA A 44 -2.18 1.69 -2.95
N ALA A 45 -1.23 1.58 -3.88
CA ALA A 45 -1.26 2.31 -5.16
C ALA A 45 -2.46 1.90 -6.01
N GLY A 46 -2.84 0.62 -5.98
CA GLY A 46 -4.06 0.10 -6.62
C GLY A 46 -5.36 0.66 -6.00
N LYS A 47 -5.33 1.03 -4.72
CA LYS A 47 -6.43 1.72 -4.03
C LYS A 47 -6.46 3.24 -4.28
N GLY A 48 -5.52 3.75 -5.10
CA GLY A 48 -5.43 5.18 -5.39
C GLY A 48 -4.66 5.99 -4.35
N VAL A 49 -3.98 5.38 -3.38
CA VAL A 49 -3.22 6.14 -2.37
C VAL A 49 -2.02 6.82 -3.03
N ALA A 50 -2.02 8.16 -3.08
CA ALA A 50 -1.00 8.92 -3.79
C ALA A 50 0.43 8.74 -3.22
N GLU A 51 0.54 8.65 -1.89
CA GLU A 51 1.80 8.37 -1.20
C GLU A 51 2.36 6.98 -1.55
N ALA A 52 1.49 5.98 -1.72
CA ALA A 52 1.92 4.65 -2.15
C ALA A 52 2.35 4.63 -3.62
N GLN A 53 1.70 5.41 -4.47
CA GLN A 53 2.13 5.58 -5.86
C GLN A 53 3.51 6.23 -5.91
N PHE A 54 3.76 7.24 -5.07
CA PHE A 54 5.08 7.83 -4.94
C PHE A 54 6.12 6.82 -4.42
N GLY A 55 5.80 6.08 -3.36
CA GLY A 55 6.66 5.02 -2.83
C GLY A 55 6.98 3.93 -3.86
N LEU A 56 5.99 3.51 -4.65
CA LEU A 56 6.20 2.55 -5.74
C LEU A 56 7.10 3.13 -6.84
N GLY A 57 6.95 4.43 -7.14
CA GLY A 57 7.84 5.16 -8.04
C GLY A 57 9.29 5.14 -7.54
N LEU A 58 9.51 5.40 -6.25
CA LEU A 58 10.82 5.33 -5.62
C LEU A 58 11.44 3.94 -5.70
N MET A 59 10.64 2.88 -5.50
CA MET A 59 11.11 1.50 -5.60
C MET A 59 11.64 1.18 -7.00
N TYR A 60 10.94 1.62 -8.05
CA TYR A 60 11.40 1.47 -9.43
C TYR A 60 12.58 2.39 -9.77
N ASP A 61 12.66 3.59 -9.21
CA ASP A 61 13.76 4.53 -9.42
C ASP A 61 15.07 4.02 -8.80
N LYS A 62 15.00 3.42 -7.61
CA LYS A 62 16.14 2.88 -6.88
C LYS A 62 16.44 1.42 -7.20
N GLY A 63 15.52 0.70 -7.82
CA GLY A 63 15.65 -0.75 -8.05
C GLY A 63 15.53 -1.56 -6.74
N HIS A 64 14.73 -1.08 -5.79
CA HIS A 64 14.56 -1.73 -4.49
C HIS A 64 13.48 -2.81 -4.59
N GLY A 65 13.88 -4.08 -4.53
CA GLY A 65 12.97 -5.23 -4.63
C GLY A 65 12.38 -5.45 -6.03
N VAL A 66 12.67 -4.57 -7.00
CA VAL A 66 12.30 -4.66 -8.41
C VAL A 66 13.46 -4.21 -9.30
N PRO A 67 13.51 -4.65 -10.57
CA PRO A 67 14.45 -4.09 -11.52
C PRO A 67 14.26 -2.58 -11.65
N GLN A 68 15.36 -1.85 -11.65
CA GLN A 68 15.35 -0.41 -11.83
C GLN A 68 14.68 -0.05 -13.17
N ASN A 69 13.68 0.83 -13.12
CA ASN A 69 12.96 1.27 -14.29
C ASN A 69 12.43 2.70 -14.10
N TYR A 70 13.20 3.66 -14.60
CA TYR A 70 12.85 5.08 -14.54
C TYR A 70 11.55 5.42 -15.29
N ALA A 71 11.26 4.72 -16.39
CA ALA A 71 10.04 4.98 -17.15
C ALA A 71 8.80 4.59 -16.35
N GLU A 72 8.87 3.47 -15.63
CA GLU A 72 7.78 3.03 -14.76
C GLU A 72 7.68 3.92 -13.51
N ALA A 73 8.81 4.30 -12.92
CA ALA A 73 8.85 5.25 -11.81
C ALA A 73 8.14 6.57 -12.14
N LEU A 74 8.46 7.16 -13.30
CA LEU A 74 7.83 8.40 -13.78
C LEU A 74 6.32 8.27 -13.96
N LYS A 75 5.81 7.12 -14.42
CA LYS A 75 4.36 6.89 -14.52
C LYS A 75 3.70 6.95 -13.14
N TRP A 76 4.31 6.33 -12.13
CA TRP A 76 3.78 6.33 -10.78
C TRP A 76 3.87 7.70 -10.10
N TYR A 77 4.99 8.40 -10.27
CA TYR A 77 5.13 9.79 -9.80
C TYR A 77 4.12 10.72 -10.43
N ARG A 78 3.86 10.60 -11.74
CA ARG A 78 2.83 11.41 -12.40
C ARG A 78 1.44 11.15 -11.84
N ARG A 79 1.09 9.89 -11.53
CA ARG A 79 -0.18 9.55 -10.89
C ARG A 79 -0.30 10.15 -9.50
N ALA A 80 0.76 10.08 -8.70
CA ALA A 80 0.80 10.73 -7.38
C ALA A 80 0.62 12.26 -7.51
N ALA A 81 1.37 12.89 -8.43
CA ALA A 81 1.29 14.32 -8.69
C ALA A 81 -0.08 14.76 -9.21
N GLN A 82 -0.76 13.94 -10.02
CA GLN A 82 -2.14 14.19 -10.47
C GLN A 82 -3.14 14.27 -9.32
N GLN A 83 -2.85 13.59 -8.21
CA GLN A 83 -3.65 13.67 -6.98
C GLN A 83 -3.24 14.83 -6.06
N GLY A 84 -2.32 15.69 -6.51
CA GLY A 84 -1.78 16.79 -5.72
C GLY A 84 -0.75 16.33 -4.67
N TYR A 85 -0.28 15.09 -4.75
CA TYR A 85 0.76 14.59 -3.86
C TYR A 85 2.12 15.13 -4.32
N ALA A 86 2.58 16.17 -3.63
CA ALA A 86 3.93 16.69 -3.70
C ALA A 86 4.72 16.06 -2.53
N ALA A 87 5.78 15.34 -2.87
CA ALA A 87 6.72 14.76 -1.91
C ALA A 87 7.79 15.77 -1.49
#